data_AF-A0A7M1UNI9-F1
#
_entry.id   AF-A0A7M1UNI9-F1
#
_cell.length_a   1.000
_cell.length_b   1.000
_cell.length_c   1.000
_cell.angle_alpha   90.00
_cell.angle_beta   90.00
_cell.angle_gamma   90.00
#
_symmetry.space_group_name_H-M   'P 1'
#
loop_
_entity.id
_entity.type
_entity.pdbx_description
1 polymer ?
#
loop_
_entity_poly.entity_id
_entity_poly.type
_entity_poly.pdbx_seq_one_letter_code
_entity_poly.pdbx_strand_id
1 'polypeptide(L)'
;MKGLKILPIFVLAALFASLITPVALIADETPVQDENIVEDVNVGGTAYGLYRVAINFTDALDLAYTMRNLTYNLLQWEIEQNVQAANISLIRGDFFLEKAIELSVNNTKRATVFAIVAAIHYSHAPAFANPVLAKVIPSTLDENNTITAATVEAVLGKAGELKQLLEEAVGQVEAWNLTIPLLVYWHIERGDNLTAVAGELIETNITEAFWHAVGGYRAYVRGFAVLVKSVFAQKIRLAASDYEGLSNRLIVPRGLKLQLLLVSEKLPPELRERIRAKIEAGEIRNFKELVQYVRTEAIQLRERYRAMQIDAVAKILTDYAIKLEYRFPVIMRTWRIQHGINNLTELYQYCRQLVGEVANSTNSTGLQLLYLSLYQFQLELRMDIRNMFENEIIKVRMGQ
;
A
#
# COMPACT_ATOMS: atom_id res chain seq x y z
N MET A 1 -14.83 24.13 16.58
CA MET A 1 -13.46 23.56 16.59
C MET A 1 -13.33 22.58 15.44
N LYS A 2 -12.66 23.01 14.36
CA LYS A 2 -12.30 22.18 13.21
C LYS A 2 -10.87 21.72 13.42
N GLY A 3 -10.63 20.42 13.45
CA GLY A 3 -9.29 19.89 13.58
C GLY A 3 -9.31 18.41 13.91
N LEU A 4 -9.33 17.58 12.86
CA LEU A 4 -8.60 16.30 12.73
C LEU A 4 -9.05 15.63 11.42
N LYS A 5 -8.45 16.02 10.29
CA LYS A 5 -8.54 15.32 9.00
C LYS A 5 -7.18 15.28 8.28
N ILE A 6 -6.08 15.12 9.02
CA ILE A 6 -4.73 15.20 8.45
C ILE A 6 -3.88 13.93 8.71
N LEU A 7 -4.28 13.07 9.65
CA LEU A 7 -3.52 11.85 9.96
C LEU A 7 -3.43 10.79 8.83
N PRO A 8 -4.46 10.54 8.00
CA PRO A 8 -4.36 9.53 6.94
C PRO A 8 -3.49 9.99 5.76
N ILE A 9 -3.34 11.29 5.55
CA ILE A 9 -2.57 11.87 4.45
C ILE A 9 -1.07 11.85 4.76
N PHE A 10 -0.68 12.02 6.03
CA PHE A 10 0.74 11.89 6.43
C PHE A 10 1.24 10.43 6.40
N VAL A 11 0.38 9.44 6.67
CA VAL A 11 0.76 8.02 6.56
C VAL A 11 0.85 7.57 5.09
N LEU A 12 0.01 8.12 4.20
CA LEU A 12 0.14 7.89 2.76
C LEU A 12 1.36 8.61 2.17
N ALA A 13 1.63 9.84 2.59
CA ALA A 13 2.81 10.61 2.17
C ALA A 13 4.12 9.99 2.70
N ALA A 14 4.13 9.38 3.89
CA ALA A 14 5.26 8.62 4.40
C ALA A 14 5.49 7.30 3.62
N LEU A 15 4.42 6.68 3.11
CA LEU A 15 4.52 5.50 2.24
C LEU A 15 4.94 5.84 0.80
N PHE A 16 4.59 7.03 0.30
CA PHE A 16 5.08 7.52 -1.00
C PHE A 16 6.50 8.10 -0.89
N ALA A 17 6.87 8.68 0.25
CA ALA A 17 8.25 9.11 0.51
C ALA A 17 9.21 7.92 0.65
N SER A 18 8.77 6.77 1.19
CA SER A 18 9.60 5.55 1.23
C SER A 18 9.69 4.80 -0.10
N LEU A 19 8.89 5.20 -1.10
CA LEU A 19 8.94 4.67 -2.48
C LEU A 19 9.66 5.62 -3.45
N ILE A 20 10.05 6.83 -3.02
CA ILE A 20 10.66 7.86 -3.87
C ILE A 20 11.98 8.41 -3.28
N THR A 21 12.41 8.04 -2.08
CA THR A 21 13.78 8.34 -1.66
C THR A 21 14.77 7.43 -2.38
N PRO A 22 15.78 7.96 -3.10
CA PRO A 22 17.02 7.23 -3.21
C PRO A 22 17.48 7.04 -1.77
N VAL A 23 17.69 5.80 -1.35
CA VAL A 23 18.57 5.58 -0.21
C VAL A 23 19.94 6.05 -0.70
N ALA A 24 20.19 7.35 -0.55
CA ALA A 24 21.51 7.82 -0.23
C ALA A 24 21.91 7.06 1.03
N LEU A 25 22.64 5.97 0.83
CA LEU A 25 23.63 5.54 1.80
C LEU A 25 24.59 6.73 1.89
N ILE A 26 24.28 7.69 2.76
CA ILE A 26 25.29 8.55 3.34
C ILE A 26 26.15 7.57 4.12
N ALA A 27 27.22 7.13 3.48
CA ALA A 27 28.39 6.66 4.18
C ALA A 27 28.85 7.85 5.02
N ASP A 28 28.51 7.81 6.30
CA ASP A 28 29.06 8.72 7.27
C ASP A 28 30.57 8.42 7.31
N GLU A 29 31.36 9.36 6.81
CA GLU A 29 32.81 9.34 6.86
C GLU A 29 33.23 9.41 8.33
N THR A 30 33.47 8.26 8.94
CA THR A 30 34.38 8.15 10.08
C THR A 30 35.40 7.04 9.78
N PRO A 31 36.71 7.36 9.79
CA PRO A 31 37.73 6.38 9.46
C PRO A 31 37.97 5.54 10.71
N VAL A 32 37.52 4.29 10.69
CA VAL A 32 38.00 3.28 11.63
C VAL A 32 38.58 2.15 10.81
N GLN A 33 39.91 2.13 10.79
CA GLN A 33 40.69 0.95 10.48
C GLN A 33 40.24 -0.16 11.42
N ASP A 34 39.63 -1.20 10.87
CA ASP A 34 39.94 -2.55 11.34
C ASP A 34 39.68 -3.54 10.21
N GLU A 35 40.77 -4.18 9.81
CA GLU A 35 40.78 -5.40 9.03
C GLU A 35 39.98 -6.45 9.81
N ASN A 36 38.73 -6.70 9.42
CA ASN A 36 38.10 -8.02 9.55
C ASN A 36 36.76 -8.06 8.82
N ILE A 37 36.76 -8.81 7.72
CA ILE A 37 35.61 -9.50 7.15
C ILE A 37 34.51 -8.55 6.66
N VAL A 38 34.55 -8.22 5.37
CA VAL A 38 33.34 -7.98 4.60
C VAL A 38 32.50 -9.25 4.77
N GLU A 39 31.55 -9.24 5.69
CA GLU A 39 30.53 -10.28 5.75
C GLU A 39 29.84 -10.23 4.39
N ASP A 40 30.10 -11.27 3.59
CA ASP A 40 29.22 -11.71 2.52
C ASP A 40 27.80 -11.43 2.98
N VAL A 41 27.09 -10.53 2.27
CA VAL A 41 25.64 -10.40 2.46
C VAL A 41 25.10 -11.80 2.25
N ASN A 42 24.79 -12.46 3.36
CA ASN A 42 24.43 -13.84 3.38
C ASN A 42 22.98 -13.92 2.88
N VAL A 43 22.83 -13.92 1.56
CA VAL A 43 21.59 -14.28 0.86
C VAL A 43 21.33 -15.81 1.00
N GLY A 44 22.04 -16.48 1.92
CA GLY A 44 21.92 -17.88 2.31
C GLY A 44 21.57 -18.05 3.78
N GLY A 45 20.73 -17.20 4.36
CA GLY A 45 19.99 -17.52 5.58
C GLY A 45 18.66 -18.19 5.22
N THR A 46 18.18 -19.11 6.04
CA THR A 46 16.95 -19.93 5.98
C THR A 46 15.62 -19.17 5.85
N ALA A 47 15.64 -17.92 5.38
CA ALA A 47 14.51 -17.00 5.25
C ALA A 47 13.82 -16.99 3.86
N TYR A 48 14.39 -17.62 2.84
CA TYR A 48 13.87 -17.49 1.47
C TYR A 48 12.90 -18.60 1.06
N GLY A 49 11.68 -18.54 1.61
CA GLY A 49 10.55 -19.39 1.21
C GLY A 49 9.32 -18.64 0.69
N LEU A 50 9.30 -17.31 0.79
CA LEU A 50 8.10 -16.50 0.60
C LEU A 50 7.68 -16.31 -0.87
N TYR A 51 8.60 -16.48 -1.81
CA TYR A 51 8.43 -16.04 -3.18
C TYR A 51 9.21 -16.89 -4.20
N ARG A 52 8.64 -17.11 -5.38
CA ARG A 52 9.26 -17.75 -6.56
C ARG A 52 9.33 -16.72 -7.68
N VAL A 53 10.49 -16.60 -8.31
CA VAL A 53 10.64 -15.79 -9.52
C VAL A 53 9.79 -16.38 -10.63
N ALA A 54 8.91 -15.57 -11.23
CA ALA A 54 7.94 -16.03 -12.24
C ALA A 54 8.57 -16.15 -13.64
N ILE A 55 9.53 -15.26 -13.93
CA ILE A 55 10.31 -15.23 -15.16
C ILE A 55 11.47 -16.24 -15.07
N ASN A 56 11.81 -16.90 -16.19
CA ASN A 56 12.97 -17.79 -16.23
C ASN A 56 14.28 -16.96 -16.36
N PHE A 57 15.43 -17.60 -16.16
CA PHE A 57 16.71 -16.91 -16.22
C PHE A 57 17.01 -16.30 -17.60
N THR A 58 16.72 -17.03 -18.68
CA THR A 58 16.96 -16.59 -20.06
C THR A 58 16.20 -15.31 -20.37
N ASP A 59 14.92 -15.25 -20.02
CA ASP A 59 14.05 -14.09 -20.24
C ASP A 59 14.48 -12.92 -19.34
N ALA A 60 14.91 -13.19 -18.11
CA ALA A 60 15.43 -12.15 -17.21
C ALA A 60 16.77 -11.57 -17.69
N LEU A 61 17.64 -12.41 -18.26
CA LEU A 61 18.92 -12.00 -18.84
C LEU A 61 18.68 -11.19 -20.13
N ASP A 62 17.77 -11.64 -21.00
CA ASP A 62 17.34 -10.89 -22.19
C ASP A 62 16.76 -9.52 -21.82
N LEU A 63 15.92 -9.45 -20.78
CA LEU A 63 15.42 -8.19 -20.24
C LEU A 63 16.57 -7.28 -19.79
N ALA A 64 17.56 -7.81 -19.05
CA ALA A 64 18.70 -7.02 -18.58
C ALA A 64 19.52 -6.45 -19.73
N TYR A 65 19.85 -7.26 -20.74
CA TYR A 65 20.56 -6.80 -21.94
C TYR A 65 19.75 -5.82 -22.76
N THR A 66 18.45 -6.08 -22.95
CA THR A 66 17.55 -5.16 -23.68
C THR A 66 17.53 -3.81 -22.99
N MET A 67 17.34 -3.79 -21.66
CA MET A 67 17.32 -2.54 -20.92
C MET A 67 18.65 -1.82 -20.96
N ARG A 68 19.75 -2.55 -20.78
CA ARG A 68 21.11 -1.99 -20.89
C ARG A 68 21.29 -1.32 -22.24
N ASN A 69 21.02 -2.02 -23.34
CA ASN A 69 21.24 -1.51 -24.70
C ASN A 69 20.34 -0.30 -25.00
N LEU A 70 19.07 -0.35 -24.59
CA LEU A 70 18.11 0.74 -24.81
C LEU A 70 18.54 2.03 -24.11
N THR A 71 19.07 1.93 -22.88
CA THR A 71 19.39 3.10 -22.07
C THR A 71 20.86 3.46 -22.05
N TYR A 72 21.73 2.69 -22.71
CA TYR A 72 23.18 2.87 -22.62
C TYR A 72 23.62 4.25 -23.09
N ASN A 73 23.18 4.68 -24.28
CA ASN A 73 23.55 5.98 -24.83
C ASN A 73 23.06 7.14 -23.95
N LEU A 74 21.87 7.00 -23.37
CA LEU A 74 21.34 8.00 -22.44
C LEU A 74 22.18 8.07 -21.16
N LEU A 75 22.54 6.91 -20.57
CA LEU A 75 23.41 6.86 -19.39
C LEU A 75 24.80 7.44 -19.67
N GLN A 76 25.39 7.12 -20.82
CA GLN A 76 26.70 7.69 -21.22
C GLN A 76 26.61 9.22 -21.35
N TRP A 77 25.58 9.72 -22.03
CA TRP A 77 25.34 11.15 -22.16
C TRP A 77 25.18 11.82 -20.78
N GLU A 78 24.40 11.23 -19.86
CA GLU A 78 24.26 11.75 -18.49
C GLU A 78 25.57 11.78 -17.70
N ILE A 79 26.41 10.75 -17.88
CA ILE A 79 27.74 10.66 -17.27
C ILE A 79 28.67 11.75 -17.81
N GLU A 80 28.65 12.00 -19.13
CA GLU A 80 29.38 13.09 -19.77
C GLU A 80 28.92 14.47 -19.25
N GLN A 81 27.65 14.61 -18.89
CA GLN A 81 27.11 15.80 -18.21
C GLN A 81 27.39 15.82 -16.70
N ASN A 82 28.29 14.97 -16.19
CA ASN A 82 28.69 14.87 -14.79
C ASN A 82 27.55 14.50 -13.83
N VAL A 83 26.59 13.68 -14.25
CA VAL A 83 25.53 13.16 -13.37
C VAL A 83 26.01 11.89 -12.65
N GLN A 84 26.47 12.05 -11.40
CA GLN A 84 27.04 10.95 -10.60
C GLN A 84 26.07 9.77 -10.42
N ALA A 85 24.76 10.05 -10.27
CA ALA A 85 23.74 9.01 -10.11
C ALA A 85 23.65 8.08 -11.33
N ALA A 86 23.84 8.61 -12.54
CA ALA A 86 23.87 7.80 -13.77
C ALA A 86 25.07 6.85 -13.78
N ASN A 87 26.26 7.35 -13.40
CA ASN A 87 27.47 6.53 -13.30
C ASN A 87 27.30 5.39 -12.27
N ILE A 88 26.79 5.71 -11.08
CA ILE A 88 26.53 4.71 -10.03
C ILE A 88 25.51 3.67 -10.52
N SER A 89 24.43 4.10 -11.19
CA SER A 89 23.42 3.18 -11.69
C SER A 89 23.96 2.25 -12.77
N LEU A 90 24.80 2.76 -13.68
CA LEU A 90 25.45 1.94 -14.70
C LEU A 90 26.41 0.92 -14.09
N ILE A 91 27.30 1.33 -13.18
CA ILE A 91 28.24 0.45 -12.47
C ILE A 91 27.50 -0.64 -11.70
N ARG A 92 26.43 -0.27 -10.97
CA ARG A 92 25.61 -1.25 -10.23
C ARG A 92 24.87 -2.20 -11.16
N GLY A 93 24.31 -1.69 -12.26
CA GLY A 93 23.69 -2.51 -13.29
C GLY A 93 24.64 -3.55 -13.86
N ASP A 94 25.84 -3.11 -14.27
CA ASP A 94 26.87 -3.97 -14.85
C ASP A 94 27.37 -5.01 -13.83
N PHE A 95 27.58 -4.62 -12.57
CA PHE A 95 27.91 -5.55 -11.48
C PHE A 95 26.85 -6.64 -11.31
N PHE A 96 25.57 -6.28 -11.27
CA PHE A 96 24.50 -7.26 -11.11
C PHE A 96 24.33 -8.15 -12.35
N LEU A 97 24.54 -7.60 -13.54
CA LEU A 97 24.54 -8.38 -14.78
C LEU A 97 25.68 -9.42 -14.79
N GLU A 98 26.89 -9.03 -14.41
CA GLU A 98 28.03 -9.93 -14.27
C GLU A 98 27.76 -11.04 -13.25
N LYS A 99 27.25 -10.69 -12.06
CA LYS A 99 26.87 -11.67 -11.03
C LYS A 99 25.77 -12.62 -11.50
N ALA A 100 24.84 -12.15 -12.33
CA ALA A 100 23.81 -12.99 -12.91
C ALA A 100 24.42 -14.06 -13.84
N ILE A 101 25.38 -13.67 -14.67
CA ILE A 101 26.08 -14.56 -15.60
C ILE A 101 26.92 -15.58 -14.83
N GLU A 102 27.73 -15.13 -13.87
CA GLU A 102 28.57 -16.00 -13.01
C GLU A 102 27.75 -17.08 -12.30
N LEU A 103 26.58 -16.71 -11.75
CA LEU A 103 25.75 -17.61 -10.96
C LEU A 103 24.79 -18.47 -11.79
N SER A 104 24.70 -18.23 -13.10
CA SER A 104 23.73 -18.91 -13.97
C SER A 104 23.84 -20.43 -13.94
N VAL A 105 25.07 -20.94 -13.82
CA VAL A 105 25.41 -22.38 -13.80
C VAL A 105 25.10 -23.03 -12.45
N ASN A 106 25.36 -22.32 -11.34
CA ASN A 106 25.35 -22.90 -9.99
C ASN A 106 24.06 -22.59 -9.22
N ASN A 107 23.45 -21.43 -9.46
CA ASN A 107 22.24 -20.98 -8.78
C ASN A 107 21.38 -20.10 -9.70
N THR A 108 20.68 -20.76 -10.62
CA THR A 108 19.81 -20.12 -11.61
C THR A 108 18.76 -19.19 -10.97
N LYS A 109 18.25 -19.49 -9.77
CA LYS A 109 17.29 -18.62 -9.08
C LYS A 109 17.92 -17.29 -8.66
N ARG A 110 19.08 -17.35 -8.03
CA ARG A 110 19.83 -16.15 -7.60
C ARG A 110 20.32 -15.36 -8.82
N ALA A 111 20.76 -16.05 -9.87
CA ALA A 111 21.09 -15.46 -11.15
C ALA A 111 19.92 -14.70 -11.79
N THR A 112 18.71 -15.27 -11.76
CA THR A 112 17.50 -14.61 -12.28
C THR A 112 17.19 -13.32 -11.51
N VAL A 113 17.30 -13.34 -10.17
CA VAL A 113 17.12 -12.13 -9.36
C VAL A 113 18.13 -11.05 -9.73
N PHE A 114 19.41 -11.41 -9.87
CA PHE A 114 20.44 -10.45 -10.25
C PHE A 114 20.22 -9.85 -11.64
N ALA A 115 19.78 -10.64 -12.62
CA ALA A 115 19.42 -10.13 -13.94
C ALA A 115 18.27 -9.12 -13.89
N ILE A 116 17.21 -9.39 -13.10
CA ILE A 116 16.10 -8.45 -12.91
C ILE A 116 16.59 -7.15 -12.24
N VAL A 117 17.43 -7.25 -11.22
CA VAL A 117 17.98 -6.07 -10.52
C VAL A 117 18.84 -5.23 -11.48
N ALA A 118 19.65 -5.87 -12.33
CA ALA A 118 20.41 -5.16 -13.37
C ALA A 118 19.47 -4.39 -14.32
N ALA A 119 18.41 -5.05 -14.82
CA ALA A 119 17.41 -4.42 -15.68
C ALA A 119 16.77 -3.18 -15.02
N ILE A 120 16.46 -3.26 -13.73
CA ILE A 120 15.89 -2.15 -12.95
C ILE A 120 16.89 -0.98 -12.87
N HIS A 121 18.18 -1.23 -12.65
CA HIS A 121 19.19 -0.17 -12.61
C HIS A 121 19.30 0.59 -13.94
N TYR A 122 19.33 -0.13 -15.07
CA TYR A 122 19.35 0.49 -16.39
C TYR A 122 18.07 1.29 -16.66
N SER A 123 16.91 0.78 -16.24
CA SER A 123 15.60 1.42 -16.45
C SER A 123 15.42 2.78 -15.77
N HIS A 124 16.30 3.15 -14.85
CA HIS A 124 16.26 4.46 -14.19
C HIS A 124 16.87 5.60 -15.01
N ALA A 125 17.55 5.31 -16.13
CA ALA A 125 18.22 6.31 -16.96
C ALA A 125 17.38 7.59 -17.18
N PRO A 126 16.10 7.52 -17.64
CA PRO A 126 15.32 8.75 -17.89
C PRO A 126 15.18 9.69 -16.69
N ALA A 127 15.27 9.19 -15.46
CA ALA A 127 15.20 10.04 -14.27
C ALA A 127 16.46 10.92 -14.12
N PHE A 128 17.64 10.40 -14.51
CA PHE A 128 18.94 11.05 -14.36
C PHE A 128 19.20 12.15 -15.39
N ALA A 129 18.41 12.20 -16.46
CA ALA A 129 18.40 13.32 -17.39
C ALA A 129 17.93 14.63 -16.73
N ASN A 130 17.09 14.60 -15.68
CA ASN A 130 16.62 15.84 -15.04
C ASN A 130 17.76 16.65 -14.38
N PRO A 131 18.69 16.02 -13.61
CA PRO A 131 19.89 16.69 -13.11
C PRO A 131 20.76 17.44 -14.13
N VAL A 132 20.73 17.07 -15.41
CA VAL A 132 21.53 17.75 -16.45
C VAL A 132 21.13 19.23 -16.56
N LEU A 133 19.82 19.54 -16.58
CA LEU A 133 19.37 20.93 -16.59
C LEU A 133 19.84 21.70 -15.35
N ALA A 134 19.84 21.06 -14.18
CA ALA A 134 20.30 21.69 -12.95
C ALA A 134 21.80 22.03 -12.96
N LYS A 135 22.58 21.41 -13.85
CA LYS A 135 23.99 21.74 -14.07
C LYS A 135 24.18 22.79 -15.17
N VAL A 136 23.39 22.71 -16.24
CA VAL A 136 23.49 23.58 -17.42
C VAL A 136 22.99 25.00 -17.13
N ILE A 137 21.89 25.14 -16.39
CA ILE A 137 21.28 26.46 -16.14
C ILE A 137 22.22 27.35 -15.32
N PRO A 138 22.75 26.95 -14.14
CA PRO A 138 23.61 27.83 -13.35
C PRO A 138 24.88 28.29 -14.07
N SER A 139 25.47 27.44 -14.92
CA SER A 139 26.67 27.78 -15.70
C SER A 139 26.43 28.75 -16.86
N THR A 140 25.17 29.05 -17.15
CA THR A 140 24.75 29.88 -18.31
C THR A 140 23.94 31.10 -17.90
N LEU A 141 23.81 31.36 -16.60
CA LEU A 141 23.28 32.62 -16.10
C LEU A 141 24.32 33.73 -16.29
N ASP A 142 23.85 34.97 -16.35
CA ASP A 142 24.74 36.13 -16.35
C ASP A 142 25.39 36.37 -14.97
N GLU A 143 26.24 37.39 -14.88
CA GLU A 143 26.93 37.80 -13.65
C GLU A 143 25.97 38.12 -12.48
N ASN A 144 24.71 38.44 -12.78
CA ASN A 144 23.65 38.77 -11.82
C ASN A 144 22.70 37.60 -11.54
N ASN A 145 23.02 36.38 -12.00
CA ASN A 145 22.18 35.19 -11.94
C ASN A 145 20.82 35.33 -12.65
N THR A 146 20.75 36.15 -13.70
CA THR A 146 19.56 36.32 -14.53
C THR A 146 19.58 35.39 -15.74
N ILE A 147 18.39 35.00 -16.17
CA ILE A 147 18.18 34.17 -17.36
C ILE A 147 18.39 35.04 -18.58
N THR A 148 19.27 34.61 -19.49
CA THR A 148 19.59 35.29 -20.74
C THR A 148 19.24 34.43 -21.95
N ALA A 149 19.34 34.99 -23.16
CA ALA A 149 19.23 34.22 -24.40
C ALA A 149 20.22 33.04 -24.43
N ALA A 150 21.45 33.23 -23.95
CA ALA A 150 22.44 32.14 -23.86
C ALA A 150 21.97 31.00 -22.94
N THR A 151 21.29 31.32 -21.83
CA THR A 151 20.68 30.30 -20.95
C THR A 151 19.61 29.50 -21.70
N VAL A 152 18.76 30.19 -22.49
CA VAL A 152 17.69 29.55 -23.29
C VAL A 152 18.29 28.67 -24.39
N GLU A 153 19.28 29.17 -25.14
CA GLU A 153 20.00 28.43 -26.18
C GLU A 153 20.68 27.18 -25.62
N ALA A 154 21.29 27.26 -24.43
CA ALA A 154 21.91 26.11 -23.79
C ALA A 154 20.89 25.02 -23.43
N VAL A 155 19.70 25.42 -22.93
CA VAL A 155 18.60 24.47 -22.66
C VAL A 155 18.06 23.87 -23.95
N LEU A 156 17.89 24.67 -25.01
CA LEU A 156 17.46 24.20 -26.33
C LEU A 156 18.47 23.22 -26.94
N GLY A 157 19.77 23.50 -26.84
CA GLY A 157 20.83 22.60 -27.28
C GLY A 157 20.73 21.24 -26.59
N LYS A 158 20.60 21.24 -25.26
CA LYS A 158 20.44 19.99 -24.48
C LYS A 158 19.12 19.27 -24.76
N ALA A 159 18.05 20.00 -25.05
CA ALA A 159 16.79 19.41 -25.49
C ALA A 159 16.94 18.74 -26.86
N GLY A 160 17.69 19.33 -27.79
CA GLY A 160 18.01 18.76 -29.09
C GLY A 160 18.84 17.48 -28.99
N GLU A 161 19.89 17.48 -28.17
CA GLU A 161 20.68 16.27 -27.87
C GLU A 161 19.79 15.14 -27.32
N LEU A 162 18.92 15.47 -26.35
CA LEU A 162 18.02 14.49 -25.75
C LEU A 162 16.95 13.96 -26.73
N LYS A 163 16.44 14.82 -27.62
CA LYS A 163 15.53 14.41 -28.69
C LYS A 163 16.20 13.38 -29.60
N GLN A 164 17.42 13.66 -30.06
CA GLN A 164 18.15 12.76 -30.94
C GLN A 164 18.33 11.38 -30.27
N LEU A 165 18.76 11.35 -29.01
CA LEU A 165 18.87 10.10 -28.26
C LEU A 165 17.54 9.36 -28.16
N LEU A 166 16.42 10.07 -27.99
CA LEU A 166 15.09 9.46 -27.93
C LEU A 166 14.67 8.86 -29.27
N GLU A 167 14.90 9.56 -30.36
CA GLU A 167 14.60 9.07 -31.72
C GLU A 167 15.46 7.86 -32.08
N GLU A 168 16.74 7.86 -31.71
CA GLU A 168 17.61 6.69 -31.83
C GLU A 168 17.09 5.50 -31.02
N ALA A 169 16.66 5.73 -29.77
CA ALA A 169 16.07 4.70 -28.93
C ALA A 169 14.76 4.15 -29.50
N VAL A 170 13.91 5.01 -30.08
CA VAL A 170 12.70 4.62 -30.80
C VAL A 170 13.06 3.70 -31.98
N GLY A 171 14.04 4.08 -32.81
CA GLY A 171 14.51 3.25 -33.91
C GLY A 171 15.08 1.90 -33.48
N GLN A 172 15.78 1.84 -32.33
CA GLN A 172 16.24 0.57 -31.75
C GLN A 172 15.08 -0.33 -31.33
N VAL A 173 14.06 0.23 -30.68
CA VAL A 173 12.89 -0.53 -30.23
C VAL A 173 12.07 -1.06 -31.41
N GLU A 174 11.95 -0.27 -32.49
CA GLU A 174 11.36 -0.71 -33.76
C GLU A 174 12.16 -1.88 -34.37
N ALA A 175 13.49 -1.78 -34.38
CA ALA A 175 14.36 -2.86 -34.87
C ALA A 175 14.22 -4.17 -34.08
N TRP A 176 13.84 -4.08 -32.80
CA TRP A 176 13.53 -5.24 -31.95
C TRP A 176 12.10 -5.77 -32.11
N ASN A 177 11.30 -5.21 -33.03
CA ASN A 177 9.88 -5.55 -33.24
C ASN A 177 9.02 -5.41 -31.97
N LEU A 178 9.34 -4.44 -31.10
CA LEU A 178 8.54 -4.12 -29.92
C LEU A 178 7.56 -2.98 -30.23
N THR A 179 6.41 -3.01 -29.57
CA THR A 179 5.38 -1.97 -29.76
C THR A 179 5.80 -0.68 -29.08
N ILE A 180 5.76 0.43 -29.81
CA ILE A 180 5.99 1.75 -29.25
C ILE A 180 4.64 2.39 -28.90
N PRO A 181 4.39 2.79 -27.64
CA PRO A 181 3.16 3.48 -27.29
C PRO A 181 3.02 4.81 -28.03
N LEU A 182 1.82 5.12 -28.52
CA LEU A 182 1.51 6.42 -29.16
C LEU A 182 1.88 7.62 -28.27
N LEU A 183 1.84 7.43 -26.94
CA LEU A 183 2.22 8.44 -25.96
C LEU A 183 3.70 8.87 -26.08
N VAL A 184 4.59 8.02 -26.60
CA VAL A 184 5.99 8.40 -26.87
C VAL A 184 6.04 9.48 -27.96
N TYR A 185 5.36 9.24 -29.10
CA TYR A 185 5.30 10.22 -30.19
C TYR A 185 4.60 11.51 -29.79
N TRP A 186 3.54 11.42 -28.97
CA TRP A 186 2.91 12.61 -28.39
C TRP A 186 3.88 13.47 -27.55
N HIS A 187 4.78 12.82 -26.81
CA HIS A 187 5.81 13.53 -26.04
C HIS A 187 6.88 14.16 -26.94
N ILE A 188 7.26 13.50 -28.05
CA ILE A 188 8.18 14.06 -29.05
C ILE A 188 7.55 15.29 -29.70
N GLU A 189 6.34 15.17 -30.23
CA GLU A 189 5.60 16.28 -30.87
C GLU A 189 5.40 17.46 -29.91
N ARG A 190 5.02 17.17 -28.65
CA ARG A 190 4.93 18.20 -27.62
C ARG A 190 6.28 18.86 -27.34
N GLY A 191 7.36 18.08 -27.34
CA GLY A 191 8.72 18.58 -27.20
C GLY A 191 9.07 19.55 -28.31
N ASP A 192 8.85 19.13 -29.56
CA ASP A 192 9.13 19.90 -30.77
C ASP A 192 8.41 21.24 -30.76
N ASN A 193 7.10 21.21 -30.49
CA ASN A 193 6.27 22.40 -30.40
C ASN A 193 6.78 23.38 -29.34
N LEU A 194 7.15 22.89 -28.15
CA LEU A 194 7.64 23.74 -27.07
C LEU A 194 9.04 24.31 -27.38
N THR A 195 9.92 23.53 -27.99
CA THR A 195 11.26 24.02 -28.37
C THR A 195 11.19 25.02 -29.53
N ALA A 196 10.26 24.86 -30.47
CA ALA A 196 10.03 25.82 -31.55
C ALA A 196 9.52 27.16 -31.00
N VAL A 197 8.50 27.14 -30.15
CA VAL A 197 7.96 28.34 -29.49
C VAL A 197 9.03 29.05 -28.65
N ALA A 198 9.87 28.30 -27.95
CA ALA A 198 10.99 28.89 -27.22
C ALA A 198 12.00 29.61 -28.14
N GLY A 199 12.29 29.04 -29.31
CA GLY A 199 13.15 29.67 -30.31
C GLY A 199 12.57 30.98 -30.86
N GLU A 200 11.25 31.04 -31.09
CA GLU A 200 10.57 32.27 -31.54
C GLU A 200 10.57 33.37 -30.48
N LEU A 201 10.45 32.99 -29.21
CA LEU A 201 10.35 33.94 -28.09
C LEU A 201 11.69 34.44 -27.58
N ILE A 202 12.82 33.90 -28.04
CA ILE A 202 14.13 34.18 -27.45
C ILE A 202 14.53 35.66 -27.51
N GLU A 203 14.12 36.35 -28.58
CA GLU A 203 14.41 37.78 -28.80
C GLU A 203 13.36 38.72 -28.19
N THR A 204 12.18 38.20 -27.86
CA THR A 204 11.01 39.03 -27.48
C THR A 204 10.57 38.84 -26.03
N ASN A 205 10.66 37.62 -25.50
CA ASN A 205 10.30 37.28 -24.12
C ASN A 205 11.16 36.12 -23.59
N ILE A 206 12.36 36.47 -23.09
CA ILE A 206 13.36 35.50 -22.58
C ILE A 206 12.80 34.60 -21.48
N THR A 207 11.97 35.15 -20.58
CA THR A 207 11.43 34.36 -19.46
C THR A 207 10.49 33.27 -19.97
N GLU A 208 9.58 33.62 -20.89
CA GLU A 208 8.65 32.66 -21.49
C GLU A 208 9.38 31.66 -22.39
N ALA A 209 10.35 32.14 -23.19
CA ALA A 209 11.24 31.29 -23.98
C ALA A 209 11.93 30.22 -23.14
N PHE A 210 12.45 30.60 -21.97
CA PHE A 210 13.07 29.67 -21.02
C PHE A 210 12.10 28.61 -20.51
N TRP A 211 10.88 28.99 -20.11
CA TRP A 211 9.87 28.04 -19.64
C TRP A 211 9.48 27.04 -20.72
N HIS A 212 9.34 27.50 -21.97
CA HIS A 212 9.06 26.62 -23.11
C HIS A 212 10.23 25.68 -23.42
N ALA A 213 11.47 26.18 -23.38
CA ALA A 213 12.66 25.35 -23.61
C ALA A 213 12.77 24.22 -22.55
N VAL A 214 12.62 24.55 -21.27
CA VAL A 214 12.58 23.56 -20.18
C VAL A 214 11.39 22.61 -20.32
N GLY A 215 10.24 23.13 -20.77
CA GLY A 215 9.05 22.34 -21.06
C GLY A 215 9.28 21.30 -22.15
N GLY A 216 9.95 21.68 -23.24
CA GLY A 216 10.32 20.80 -24.34
C GLY A 216 11.30 19.72 -23.91
N TYR A 217 12.36 20.11 -23.20
CA TYR A 217 13.31 19.17 -22.58
C TYR A 217 12.59 18.09 -21.74
N ARG A 218 11.70 18.52 -20.83
CA ARG A 218 10.95 17.61 -19.96
C ARG A 218 9.97 16.72 -20.74
N ALA A 219 9.48 17.16 -21.90
CA ALA A 219 8.66 16.32 -22.75
C ALA A 219 9.47 15.15 -23.30
N TYR A 220 10.68 15.38 -23.81
CA TYR A 220 11.57 14.31 -24.27
C TYR A 220 11.95 13.33 -23.14
N VAL A 221 12.27 13.83 -21.93
CA VAL A 221 12.52 12.97 -20.76
C VAL A 221 11.33 12.04 -20.48
N ARG A 222 10.09 12.56 -20.56
CA ARG A 222 8.88 11.75 -20.37
C ARG A 222 8.68 10.74 -21.51
N GLY A 223 8.99 11.12 -22.75
CA GLY A 223 9.01 10.21 -23.90
C GLY A 223 9.91 9.00 -23.64
N PHE A 224 11.14 9.25 -23.20
CA PHE A 224 12.07 8.20 -22.77
C PHE A 224 11.52 7.32 -21.65
N ALA A 225 10.95 7.93 -20.60
CA ALA A 225 10.40 7.19 -19.48
C ALA A 225 9.22 6.28 -19.89
N VAL A 226 8.37 6.73 -20.82
CA VAL A 226 7.29 5.91 -21.38
C VAL A 226 7.85 4.77 -22.22
N LEU A 227 8.83 5.05 -23.09
CA LEU A 227 9.47 4.05 -23.94
C LEU A 227 10.11 2.93 -23.10
N VAL A 228 10.96 3.30 -22.14
CA VAL A 228 11.63 2.38 -21.21
C VAL A 228 10.63 1.50 -20.45
N LYS A 229 9.59 2.10 -19.86
CA LYS A 229 8.55 1.35 -19.14
C LYS A 229 7.80 0.39 -20.05
N SER A 230 7.54 0.79 -21.30
CA SER A 230 6.81 -0.04 -22.26
C SER A 230 7.64 -1.25 -22.72
N VAL A 231 8.94 -1.06 -22.96
CA VAL A 231 9.86 -2.14 -23.33
C VAL A 231 10.04 -3.10 -22.17
N PHE A 232 10.27 -2.57 -20.96
CA PHE A 232 10.35 -3.37 -19.73
C PHE A 232 9.09 -4.22 -19.53
N ALA A 233 7.91 -3.62 -19.70
CA ALA A 233 6.64 -4.34 -19.57
C ALA A 233 6.41 -5.40 -20.66
N GLN A 234 6.80 -5.12 -21.91
CA GLN A 234 6.66 -6.07 -23.02
C GLN A 234 7.61 -7.26 -22.88
N LYS A 235 8.86 -7.03 -22.47
CA LYS A 235 9.85 -8.09 -22.22
C LYS A 235 9.49 -8.97 -21.02
N ILE A 236 8.67 -8.47 -20.09
CA ILE A 236 8.11 -9.27 -18.98
C ILE A 236 6.81 -10.01 -19.36
N ARG A 237 6.16 -9.68 -20.50
CA ARG A 237 4.85 -10.23 -20.88
C ARG A 237 4.97 -11.57 -21.63
N LEU A 238 4.93 -12.67 -20.89
CA LEU A 238 4.18 -13.89 -21.24
C LEU A 238 3.39 -14.38 -20.00
N ALA A 239 2.06 -14.42 -20.16
CA ALA A 239 1.00 -14.96 -19.28
C ALA A 239 0.25 -14.01 -18.29
N ALA A 240 -1.03 -13.78 -18.64
CA ALA A 240 -2.19 -13.37 -17.84
C ALA A 240 -2.53 -11.86 -17.63
N SER A 241 -3.78 -11.56 -18.03
CA SER A 241 -4.69 -10.42 -17.84
C SER A 241 -4.22 -9.13 -17.15
N ASP A 242 -4.71 -8.01 -17.69
CA ASP A 242 -4.46 -6.61 -17.33
C ASP A 242 -4.76 -6.18 -15.87
N TYR A 243 -5.05 -7.09 -14.95
CA TYR A 243 -5.45 -6.79 -13.57
C TYR A 243 -4.42 -7.15 -12.48
N GLU A 244 -3.29 -7.78 -12.80
CA GLU A 244 -2.23 -8.06 -11.81
C GLU A 244 -1.04 -7.11 -11.97
N GLY A 245 -0.69 -6.40 -10.88
CA GLY A 245 0.40 -5.42 -10.84
C GLY A 245 1.79 -6.04 -11.09
N LEU A 246 2.75 -5.22 -11.53
CA LEU A 246 4.10 -5.62 -11.96
C LEU A 246 4.85 -6.50 -10.94
N SER A 247 4.67 -6.25 -9.65
CA SER A 247 5.32 -7.01 -8.57
C SER A 247 4.89 -8.48 -8.54
N ASN A 248 3.62 -8.77 -8.80
CA ASN A 248 3.11 -10.16 -8.88
C ASN A 248 3.60 -10.87 -10.15
N ARG A 249 4.07 -10.12 -11.17
CA ARG A 249 4.61 -10.64 -12.44
C ARG A 249 6.09 -11.02 -12.34
N LEU A 250 6.83 -10.41 -11.43
CA LEU A 250 8.23 -10.74 -11.17
C LEU A 250 8.37 -11.81 -10.08
N ILE A 251 7.42 -11.83 -9.15
CA ILE A 251 7.53 -12.57 -7.89
C ILE A 251 6.16 -13.19 -7.53
N VAL A 252 6.05 -14.52 -7.55
CA VAL A 252 4.86 -15.26 -7.10
C VAL A 252 5.05 -15.72 -5.65
N PRO A 253 4.11 -15.49 -4.72
CA PRO A 253 4.26 -15.99 -3.35
C PRO A 253 4.35 -17.53 -3.31
N ARG A 254 5.40 -18.08 -2.67
CA ARG A 254 5.45 -19.50 -2.25
C ARG A 254 4.97 -19.60 -0.81
N GLY A 255 4.14 -20.60 -0.51
CA GLY A 255 3.77 -20.92 0.88
C GLY A 255 2.68 -20.05 1.52
N LEU A 256 1.87 -19.34 0.72
CA LEU A 256 0.75 -18.52 1.21
C LEU A 256 -0.18 -19.34 2.14
N LYS A 257 -0.45 -20.61 1.80
CA LYS A 257 -1.21 -21.53 2.66
C LYS A 257 -0.61 -21.67 4.07
N LEU A 258 0.70 -21.92 4.19
CA LEU A 258 1.36 -22.11 5.48
C LEU A 258 1.36 -20.82 6.32
N GLN A 259 1.44 -19.66 5.67
CA GLN A 259 1.39 -18.35 6.34
C GLN A 259 -0.02 -17.94 6.74
N LEU A 260 -1.02 -18.23 5.91
CA LEU A 260 -2.43 -18.09 6.27
C LEU A 260 -2.75 -18.95 7.50
N LEU A 261 -2.21 -20.18 7.55
CA LEU A 261 -2.33 -21.07 8.71
C LEU A 261 -1.64 -20.47 9.95
N LEU A 262 -0.40 -20.00 9.85
CA LEU A 262 0.31 -19.37 10.97
C LEU A 262 -0.40 -18.12 11.52
N VAL A 263 -0.99 -17.30 10.64
CA VAL A 263 -1.77 -16.13 11.07
C VAL A 263 -3.10 -16.56 11.69
N SER A 264 -3.73 -17.62 11.18
CA SER A 264 -4.96 -18.17 11.76
C SER A 264 -4.77 -18.70 13.20
N GLU A 265 -3.57 -19.18 13.54
CA GLU A 265 -3.24 -19.60 14.93
C GLU A 265 -3.33 -18.47 15.95
N LYS A 266 -3.19 -17.21 15.51
CA LYS A 266 -3.31 -16.04 16.39
C LYS A 266 -4.77 -15.64 16.64
N LEU A 267 -5.72 -16.27 15.96
CA LEU A 267 -7.14 -15.99 16.14
C LEU A 267 -7.72 -16.73 17.35
N PRO A 268 -8.84 -16.22 17.91
CA PRO A 268 -9.61 -16.93 18.93
C PRO A 268 -9.95 -18.36 18.50
N PRO A 269 -10.01 -19.33 19.45
CA PRO A 269 -10.23 -20.75 19.13
C PRO A 269 -11.45 -21.02 18.25
N GLU A 270 -12.54 -20.29 18.49
CA GLU A 270 -13.80 -20.41 17.76
C GLU A 270 -13.69 -20.03 16.27
N LEU A 271 -12.78 -19.11 15.93
CA LEU A 271 -12.52 -18.66 14.57
C LEU A 271 -11.43 -19.50 13.89
N ARG A 272 -10.43 -19.94 14.67
CA ARG A 272 -9.25 -20.66 14.19
C ARG A 272 -9.61 -21.91 13.40
N GLU A 273 -10.43 -22.81 13.97
CA GLU A 273 -10.75 -24.10 13.34
C GLU A 273 -11.54 -23.93 12.04
N ARG A 274 -12.46 -22.96 11.99
CA ARG A 274 -13.25 -22.66 10.79
C ARG A 274 -12.40 -22.10 9.66
N ILE A 275 -11.49 -21.20 10.01
CA ILE A 275 -10.60 -20.54 9.06
C ILE A 275 -9.55 -21.53 8.55
N ARG A 276 -9.01 -22.38 9.44
CA ARG A 276 -8.09 -23.46 9.08
C ARG A 276 -8.72 -24.40 8.05
N ALA A 277 -9.94 -24.88 8.29
CA ALA A 277 -10.64 -25.76 7.36
C ALA A 277 -10.82 -25.13 5.95
N LYS A 278 -11.14 -23.83 5.88
CA LYS A 278 -11.30 -23.10 4.61
C LYS A 278 -9.98 -22.83 3.89
N ILE A 279 -8.90 -22.57 4.62
CA ILE A 279 -7.55 -22.47 4.05
C ILE A 279 -7.09 -23.83 3.53
N GLU A 280 -7.41 -24.91 4.26
CA GLU A 280 -7.08 -26.28 3.86
C GLU A 280 -7.81 -26.72 2.60
N ALA A 281 -9.09 -26.37 2.49
CA ALA A 281 -9.95 -26.57 1.32
C ALA A 281 -9.61 -25.67 0.11
N GLY A 282 -8.73 -24.67 0.28
CA GLY A 282 -8.32 -23.76 -0.80
C GLY A 282 -9.35 -22.69 -1.17
N GLU A 283 -10.33 -22.45 -0.28
CA GLU A 283 -11.33 -21.38 -0.42
C GLU A 283 -10.75 -20.01 -0.04
N ILE A 284 -9.75 -19.98 0.84
CA ILE A 284 -9.00 -18.76 1.20
C ILE A 284 -7.59 -18.90 0.62
N ARG A 285 -7.27 -18.05 -0.36
CA ARG A 285 -6.05 -18.14 -1.18
C ARG A 285 -5.07 -17.01 -0.91
N ASN A 286 -5.53 -15.90 -0.34
CA ASN A 286 -4.72 -14.73 -0.03
C ASN A 286 -5.14 -14.03 1.27
N PHE A 287 -4.30 -13.11 1.75
CA PHE A 287 -4.55 -12.36 2.98
C PHE A 287 -5.79 -11.45 2.92
N LYS A 288 -6.15 -10.95 1.73
CA LYS A 288 -7.33 -10.09 1.56
C LYS A 288 -8.62 -10.88 1.82
N GLU A 289 -8.70 -12.09 1.26
CA GLU A 289 -9.79 -13.04 1.50
C GLU A 289 -9.85 -13.47 2.97
N LEU A 290 -8.70 -13.75 3.59
CA LEU A 290 -8.62 -14.08 5.02
C LEU A 290 -9.17 -12.94 5.89
N VAL A 291 -8.71 -11.71 5.67
CA VAL A 291 -9.15 -10.52 6.43
C VAL A 291 -10.65 -10.29 6.26
N GLN A 292 -11.16 -10.43 5.04
CA GLN A 292 -12.59 -10.26 4.77
C GLN A 292 -13.43 -11.35 5.46
N TYR A 293 -12.97 -12.59 5.43
CA TYR A 293 -13.66 -13.70 6.09
C TYR A 293 -13.63 -13.58 7.62
N VAL A 294 -12.48 -13.24 8.21
CA VAL A 294 -12.33 -12.96 9.65
C VAL A 294 -13.29 -11.84 10.07
N ARG A 295 -13.39 -10.76 9.28
CA ARG A 295 -14.28 -9.64 9.58
C ARG A 295 -15.74 -10.08 9.58
N THR A 296 -16.17 -10.86 8.60
CA THR A 296 -17.54 -11.38 8.53
C THR A 296 -17.87 -12.28 9.72
N GLU A 297 -17.01 -13.24 10.05
CA GLU A 297 -17.24 -14.14 11.19
C GLU A 297 -17.18 -13.39 12.53
N ALA A 298 -16.29 -12.41 12.68
CA ALA A 298 -16.22 -11.58 13.88
C ALA A 298 -17.50 -10.74 14.09
N ILE A 299 -18.11 -10.25 13.01
CA ILE A 299 -19.42 -9.56 13.07
C ILE A 299 -20.51 -10.55 13.52
N GLN A 300 -20.56 -11.75 12.93
CA GLN A 300 -21.54 -12.76 13.31
C GLN A 300 -21.38 -13.23 14.77
N LEU A 301 -20.16 -13.44 15.24
CA LEU A 301 -19.87 -13.78 16.64
C LEU A 301 -20.30 -12.65 17.58
N ARG A 302 -19.98 -11.39 17.22
CA ARG A 302 -20.42 -10.23 18.00
C ARG A 302 -21.94 -10.15 18.11
N GLU A 303 -22.67 -10.40 17.02
CA GLU A 303 -24.13 -10.42 17.02
C GLU A 303 -24.69 -11.56 17.88
N ARG A 304 -24.09 -12.76 17.82
CA ARG A 304 -24.46 -13.90 18.66
C ARG A 304 -24.27 -13.60 20.15
N TYR A 305 -23.09 -13.10 20.55
CA TYR A 305 -22.84 -12.74 21.94
C TYR A 305 -23.77 -11.63 22.43
N ARG A 306 -24.07 -10.65 21.57
CA ARG A 306 -25.04 -9.60 21.89
C ARG A 306 -26.44 -10.17 22.13
N ALA A 307 -26.90 -11.09 21.28
CA ALA A 307 -28.18 -11.76 21.46
C ALA A 307 -28.23 -12.61 22.75
N MET A 308 -27.14 -13.33 23.07
CA MET A 308 -27.02 -14.10 24.32
C MET A 308 -27.03 -13.21 25.56
N GLN A 309 -26.36 -12.05 25.50
CA GLN A 309 -26.37 -11.08 26.60
C GLN A 309 -27.75 -10.47 26.81
N ILE A 310 -28.46 -10.12 25.72
CA ILE A 310 -29.84 -9.65 25.79
C ILE A 310 -30.74 -10.71 26.45
N ASP A 311 -30.60 -11.98 26.05
CA ASP A 311 -31.35 -13.09 26.64
C ASP A 311 -31.05 -13.28 28.15
N ALA A 312 -29.78 -13.27 28.53
CA ALA A 312 -29.37 -13.44 29.92
C ALA A 312 -29.89 -12.30 30.80
N VAL A 313 -29.78 -11.05 30.35
CA VAL A 313 -30.29 -9.87 31.08
C VAL A 313 -31.82 -9.89 31.13
N ALA A 314 -32.50 -10.29 30.06
CA ALA A 314 -33.95 -10.42 30.04
C ALA A 314 -34.47 -11.44 31.05
N LYS A 315 -33.77 -12.59 31.20
CA LYS A 315 -34.09 -13.59 32.24
C LYS A 315 -33.94 -13.00 33.64
N ILE A 316 -32.85 -12.29 33.91
CA ILE A 316 -32.62 -11.63 35.21
C ILE A 316 -33.73 -10.60 35.50
N LEU A 317 -34.13 -9.80 34.51
CA LEU A 317 -35.24 -8.85 34.66
C LEU A 317 -36.58 -9.55 34.89
N THR A 318 -36.82 -10.67 34.22
CA THR A 318 -38.04 -11.47 34.39
C THR A 318 -38.12 -12.00 35.82
N ASP A 319 -37.04 -12.58 36.33
CA ASP A 319 -36.95 -13.06 37.71
C ASP A 319 -37.13 -11.92 38.72
N TYR A 320 -36.54 -10.75 38.44
CA TYR A 320 -36.72 -9.56 39.28
C TYR A 320 -38.17 -9.07 39.29
N ALA A 321 -38.84 -9.05 38.13
CA ALA A 321 -40.25 -8.68 38.02
C ALA A 321 -41.16 -9.65 38.80
N ILE A 322 -40.88 -10.96 38.75
CA ILE A 322 -41.59 -11.97 39.56
C ILE A 322 -41.39 -11.69 41.05
N LYS A 323 -40.17 -11.41 41.50
CA LYS A 323 -39.90 -11.06 42.90
C LYS A 323 -40.63 -9.78 43.33
N LEU A 324 -40.70 -8.77 42.47
CA LEU A 324 -41.48 -7.57 42.72
C LEU A 324 -42.98 -7.85 42.80
N GLU A 325 -43.51 -8.80 42.03
CA GLU A 325 -44.92 -9.20 42.07
C GLU A 325 -45.30 -9.76 43.44
N TYR A 326 -44.42 -10.53 44.09
CA TYR A 326 -44.63 -10.99 45.46
C TYR A 326 -44.61 -9.85 46.50
N ARG A 327 -43.77 -8.83 46.28
CA ARG A 327 -43.55 -7.75 47.26
C ARG A 327 -44.51 -6.57 47.10
N PHE A 328 -44.95 -6.30 45.87
CA PHE A 328 -45.82 -5.18 45.49
C PHE A 328 -46.91 -5.63 44.48
N PRO A 329 -47.82 -6.54 44.87
CA PRO A 329 -48.73 -7.22 43.94
C PRO A 329 -49.69 -6.26 43.21
N VAL A 330 -50.17 -5.20 43.88
CA VAL A 330 -51.12 -4.24 43.29
C VAL A 330 -50.47 -3.42 42.17
N ILE A 331 -49.24 -2.96 42.39
CA ILE A 331 -48.48 -2.15 41.42
C ILE A 331 -48.13 -3.02 40.20
N MET A 332 -47.59 -4.21 40.44
CA MET A 332 -47.19 -5.12 39.35
C MET A 332 -48.37 -5.63 38.54
N ARG A 333 -49.52 -5.90 39.17
CA ARG A 333 -50.75 -6.30 38.44
C ARG A 333 -51.28 -5.18 37.56
N THR A 334 -51.29 -3.94 38.06
CA THR A 334 -51.73 -2.77 37.30
C THR A 334 -50.81 -2.52 36.11
N TRP A 335 -49.49 -2.60 36.33
CA TRP A 335 -48.48 -2.45 35.29
C TRP A 335 -48.58 -3.56 34.22
N ARG A 336 -48.80 -4.82 34.62
CA ARG A 336 -49.01 -5.94 33.68
C ARG A 336 -50.23 -5.74 32.79
N ILE A 337 -51.34 -5.29 33.36
CA ILE A 337 -52.57 -4.99 32.60
C ILE A 337 -52.33 -3.87 31.59
N GLN A 338 -51.61 -2.81 31.99
CA GLN A 338 -51.27 -1.70 31.10
C GLN A 338 -50.43 -2.12 29.88
N HIS A 339 -49.58 -3.13 30.04
CA HIS A 339 -48.71 -3.64 28.99
C HIS A 339 -49.23 -4.93 28.33
N GLY A 340 -50.44 -5.37 28.67
CA GLY A 340 -51.07 -6.56 28.09
C GLY A 340 -50.38 -7.89 28.43
N ILE A 341 -49.66 -7.97 29.56
CA ILE A 341 -48.87 -9.13 29.97
C ILE A 341 -49.71 -10.06 30.85
N ASN A 342 -50.09 -11.22 30.33
CA ASN A 342 -50.99 -12.17 30.98
C ASN A 342 -50.28 -13.45 31.48
N ASN A 343 -49.12 -13.78 30.93
CA ASN A 343 -48.37 -14.98 31.31
C ASN A 343 -46.85 -14.72 31.38
N LEU A 344 -46.11 -15.73 31.85
CA LEU A 344 -44.66 -15.66 32.03
C LEU A 344 -43.90 -15.51 30.69
N THR A 345 -44.42 -16.07 29.61
CA THR A 345 -43.78 -16.00 28.28
C THR A 345 -43.87 -14.58 27.74
N GLU A 346 -45.02 -13.93 27.88
CA GLU A 346 -45.25 -12.52 27.52
C GLU A 346 -44.40 -11.58 28.39
N LEU A 347 -44.26 -11.88 29.69
CA LEU A 347 -43.36 -11.10 30.57
C LEU A 347 -41.91 -11.19 30.10
N TYR A 348 -41.43 -12.39 29.78
CA TYR A 348 -40.08 -12.57 29.28
C TYR A 348 -39.88 -11.91 27.90
N GLN A 349 -40.86 -11.99 27.00
CA GLN A 349 -40.80 -11.31 25.70
C GLN A 349 -40.74 -9.79 25.87
N TYR A 350 -41.54 -9.24 26.79
CA TYR A 350 -41.49 -7.83 27.16
C TYR A 350 -40.11 -7.43 27.68
N CYS A 351 -39.58 -8.15 28.68
CA CYS A 351 -38.25 -7.89 29.23
C CYS A 351 -37.16 -8.00 28.15
N ARG A 352 -37.26 -8.97 27.23
CA ARG A 352 -36.33 -9.13 26.12
C ARG A 352 -36.40 -7.97 25.13
N GLN A 353 -37.60 -7.47 24.83
CA GLN A 353 -37.78 -6.30 23.97
C GLN A 353 -37.17 -5.06 24.64
N LEU A 354 -37.49 -4.80 25.90
CA LEU A 354 -36.94 -3.68 26.67
C LEU A 354 -35.40 -3.69 26.67
N VAL A 355 -34.79 -4.84 26.99
CA VAL A 355 -33.33 -5.00 26.97
C VAL A 355 -32.76 -4.82 25.58
N GLY A 356 -33.46 -5.28 24.54
CA GLY A 356 -33.07 -5.07 23.15
C GLY A 356 -33.07 -3.59 22.75
N GLU A 357 -34.08 -2.84 23.17
CA GLU A 357 -34.19 -1.38 22.94
C GLU A 357 -33.10 -0.60 23.68
N VAL A 358 -32.82 -0.95 24.94
CA VAL A 358 -31.72 -0.35 25.72
C VAL A 358 -30.36 -0.70 25.11
N ALA A 359 -30.16 -1.95 24.66
CA ALA A 359 -28.93 -2.37 24.01
C ALA A 359 -28.72 -1.65 22.66
N ASN A 360 -29.79 -1.34 21.92
CA ASN A 360 -29.73 -0.66 20.63
C ASN A 360 -29.51 0.85 20.76
N SER A 361 -30.13 1.49 21.74
CA SER A 361 -30.01 2.93 21.97
C SER A 361 -28.67 3.32 22.61
N THR A 362 -28.13 2.49 23.50
CA THR A 362 -26.91 2.82 24.27
C THR A 362 -25.66 2.06 23.84
N ASN A 363 -25.80 1.04 22.99
CA ASN A 363 -24.72 0.13 22.59
C ASN A 363 -24.01 -0.54 23.79
N SER A 364 -24.69 -0.64 24.93
CA SER A 364 -24.17 -1.22 26.17
C SER A 364 -24.16 -2.75 26.14
N THR A 365 -23.22 -3.36 26.87
CA THR A 365 -23.07 -4.82 26.99
C THR A 365 -22.83 -5.24 28.45
N GLY A 366 -23.02 -6.53 28.75
CA GLY A 366 -22.73 -7.11 30.07
C GLY A 366 -23.45 -6.41 31.24
N LEU A 367 -22.70 -6.08 32.30
CA LEU A 367 -23.26 -5.45 33.52
C LEU A 367 -23.87 -4.08 33.25
N GLN A 368 -23.26 -3.29 32.35
CA GLN A 368 -23.78 -1.97 32.02
C GLN A 368 -25.17 -2.07 31.36
N LEU A 369 -25.36 -3.06 30.47
CA LEU A 369 -26.66 -3.34 29.87
C LEU A 369 -27.69 -3.72 30.95
N LEU A 370 -27.31 -4.56 31.93
CA LEU A 370 -28.17 -4.93 33.04
C LEU A 370 -28.60 -3.70 33.86
N TYR A 371 -27.65 -2.87 34.29
CA TYR A 371 -27.95 -1.66 35.08
C TYR A 371 -28.88 -0.69 34.35
N LEU A 372 -28.62 -0.42 33.07
CA LEU A 372 -29.44 0.49 32.27
C LEU A 372 -30.84 -0.08 32.02
N SER A 373 -30.94 -1.38 31.78
CA SER A 373 -32.24 -2.03 31.56
C SER A 373 -33.08 -2.08 32.84
N LEU A 374 -32.44 -2.28 33.99
CA LEU A 374 -33.08 -2.19 35.30
C LEU A 374 -33.55 -0.77 35.62
N TYR A 375 -32.71 0.23 35.35
CA TYR A 375 -33.07 1.63 35.55
C TYR A 375 -34.27 2.01 34.68
N GLN A 376 -34.28 1.60 33.41
CA GLN A 376 -35.40 1.81 32.51
C GLN A 376 -36.68 1.13 33.02
N PHE A 377 -36.57 -0.11 33.50
CA PHE A 377 -37.67 -0.85 34.10
C PHE A 377 -38.23 -0.18 35.37
N GLN A 378 -37.36 0.41 36.20
CA GLN A 378 -37.74 1.16 37.40
C GLN A 378 -38.48 2.47 37.06
N LEU A 379 -38.04 3.16 36.01
CA LEU A 379 -38.72 4.37 35.50
C LEU A 379 -40.15 4.05 35.03
N GLU A 380 -40.34 2.93 34.34
CA GLU A 380 -41.67 2.47 33.89
C GLU A 380 -42.60 2.16 35.06
N LEU A 381 -42.07 1.56 36.13
CA LEU A 381 -42.82 1.28 37.35
C LEU A 381 -43.05 2.52 38.25
N ARG A 382 -42.38 3.65 37.95
CA ARG A 382 -42.39 4.89 38.76
C ARG A 382 -42.03 4.65 40.23
N MET A 383 -41.09 3.75 40.48
CA MET A 383 -40.61 3.43 41.83
C MET A 383 -39.12 3.73 41.97
N ASP A 384 -38.71 4.38 43.06
CA ASP A 384 -37.30 4.56 43.41
C ASP A 384 -36.82 3.38 44.28
N ILE A 385 -36.35 2.33 43.61
CA ILE A 385 -35.97 1.05 44.23
C ILE A 385 -34.44 0.91 44.34
N ARG A 386 -33.69 1.99 44.05
CA ARG A 386 -32.22 1.97 43.92
C ARG A 386 -31.52 1.35 45.14
N ASN A 387 -31.98 1.68 46.35
CA ASN A 387 -31.46 1.15 47.63
C ASN A 387 -31.77 -0.33 47.90
N MET A 388 -32.77 -0.92 47.23
CA MET A 388 -33.10 -2.34 47.38
C MET A 388 -32.29 -3.23 46.43
N PHE A 389 -31.93 -2.73 45.25
CA PHE A 389 -31.17 -3.51 44.26
C PHE A 389 -29.68 -3.59 44.61
N GLU A 390 -29.09 -2.51 45.15
CA GLU A 390 -27.70 -2.51 45.64
C GLU A 390 -27.50 -3.54 46.77
N ASN A 391 -28.50 -3.74 47.63
CA ASN A 391 -28.48 -4.76 48.70
C ASN A 391 -28.63 -6.21 48.18
N GLU A 392 -29.26 -6.43 47.02
CA GLU A 392 -29.41 -7.78 46.43
C GLU A 392 -28.25 -8.16 45.49
N ILE A 393 -27.65 -7.23 44.74
CA ILE A 393 -26.44 -7.49 43.94
C ILE A 393 -25.28 -7.98 44.83
N ILE A 394 -25.15 -7.42 46.03
CA ILE A 394 -24.11 -7.84 46.99
C ILE A 394 -24.29 -9.31 47.41
N LYS A 395 -25.52 -9.81 47.51
CA LYS A 395 -25.79 -11.22 47.83
C LYS A 395 -25.44 -12.17 46.67
N VAL A 396 -25.74 -11.77 45.43
CA VAL A 396 -25.39 -12.56 44.23
C VAL A 396 -23.87 -12.65 44.00
N ARG A 397 -23.09 -11.62 44.41
CA ARG A 397 -21.61 -11.67 44.40
C ARG A 397 -21.00 -12.56 45.51
N MET A 398 -21.75 -12.86 46.57
CA MET A 398 -21.26 -13.58 47.75
C MET A 398 -21.70 -15.06 47.79
N GLY A 399 -22.35 -15.57 46.74
CA GLY A 399 -22.70 -16.98 46.65
C GLY A 399 -23.62 -17.46 47.78
N GLN A 400 -24.73 -16.76 48.01
CA GLN A 400 -25.84 -17.24 48.85
C GLN A 400 -27.15 -17.26 48.08
#